data_AF-A0A2M7MDK6-F1
#
_entry.id   AF-A0A2M7MDK6-F1
#
_cell.length_a   1.000
_cell.length_b   1.000
_cell.length_c   1.000
_cell.angle_alpha   90.00
_cell.angle_beta   90.00
_cell.angle_gamma   90.00
#
_symmetry.space_group_name_H-M   'P 1'
#
loop_
_entity.id
_entity.type
_entity.pdbx_description
1 polymer ?
#
loop_
_entity_poly.entity_id
_entity_poly.type
_entity_poly.pdbx_seq_one_letter_code
_entity_poly.pdbx_strand_id
1 'polypeptide(L)'
;FYIYLGDVTGHGIAAGLISSVANALIYSATSFSDDPKNILISANRILSEKTTKSMFMTMVMAKITPEGNLQYISAGHNQVLKYHADGAKVEELPTGGMALGMVLDIEKTLTVHEIPMKSGDVIVLYSDGLPEARNNHDEQYGMPRFKRAVSEYCDLVTPDGIKNALLADVKEFMGKSLQLDDMTVVVIKKV
;
A
#
# COMPACT_ATOMS: atom_id res chain seq x y z
N PHE A 1 7.41 -6.09 -13.30
CA PHE A 1 8.06 -5.88 -11.98
C PHE A 1 6.97 -5.76 -10.93
N TYR A 2 7.27 -6.14 -9.69
CA TYR A 2 6.34 -6.08 -8.56
C TYR A 2 6.60 -4.82 -7.73
N ILE A 3 5.54 -4.25 -7.20
CA ILE A 3 5.55 -3.16 -6.24
C ILE A 3 4.70 -3.64 -5.07
N TYR A 4 5.16 -3.48 -3.85
CA TYR A 4 4.37 -3.84 -2.69
C TYR A 4 4.64 -2.88 -1.54
N LEU A 5 3.62 -2.70 -0.71
CA LEU A 5 3.66 -1.94 0.52
C LEU A 5 3.01 -2.81 1.59
N GLY A 6 3.67 -2.94 2.73
CA GLY A 6 3.14 -3.68 3.85
C GLY A 6 3.45 -3.00 5.16
N ASP A 7 2.58 -3.22 6.13
CA ASP A 7 2.67 -2.65 7.46
C ASP A 7 2.57 -3.74 8.52
N VAL A 8 3.48 -3.72 9.49
CA VAL A 8 3.59 -4.75 10.52
C VAL A 8 2.99 -4.23 11.80
N THR A 9 2.19 -5.06 12.48
CA THR A 9 1.70 -4.72 13.81
C THR A 9 2.83 -4.48 14.81
N GLY A 10 2.73 -3.37 15.53
CA GLY A 10 3.69 -2.98 16.56
C GLY A 10 4.85 -2.16 16.00
N HIS A 11 5.78 -1.77 16.86
CA HIS A 11 6.87 -0.86 16.50
C HIS A 11 8.23 -1.37 16.98
N GLY A 12 9.31 -0.78 16.44
CA GLY A 12 10.69 -1.06 16.84
C GLY A 12 11.26 -2.33 16.21
N ILE A 13 12.24 -2.95 16.89
CA ILE A 13 13.10 -3.99 16.31
C ILE A 13 12.31 -5.22 15.86
N ALA A 14 11.30 -5.65 16.62
CA ALA A 14 10.49 -6.82 16.29
C ALA A 14 9.72 -6.61 14.97
N ALA A 15 9.03 -5.47 14.82
CA ALA A 15 8.31 -5.12 13.59
C ALA A 15 9.28 -5.01 12.40
N GLY A 16 10.42 -4.36 12.58
CA GLY A 16 11.46 -4.25 11.56
C GLY A 16 12.03 -5.60 11.09
N LEU A 17 12.21 -6.56 12.00
CA LEU A 17 12.66 -7.91 11.66
C LEU A 17 11.61 -8.65 10.83
N ILE A 18 10.33 -8.59 11.23
CA ILE A 18 9.24 -9.21 10.45
C ILE A 18 9.12 -8.58 9.07
N SER A 19 9.22 -7.26 8.96
CA SER A 19 9.23 -6.57 7.66
C SER A 19 10.38 -7.02 6.77
N SER A 20 11.58 -7.16 7.34
CA SER A 20 12.76 -7.63 6.61
C SER A 20 12.58 -9.08 6.12
N VAL A 21 12.05 -9.97 6.97
CA VAL A 21 11.76 -11.36 6.61
C VAL A 21 10.69 -11.42 5.52
N ALA A 22 9.59 -10.70 5.68
CA ALA A 22 8.51 -10.66 4.69
C ALA A 22 9.02 -10.17 3.32
N ASN A 23 9.80 -9.09 3.30
CA ASN A 23 10.42 -8.57 2.09
C ASN A 23 11.31 -9.61 1.40
N ALA A 24 12.18 -10.30 2.16
CA ALA A 24 13.04 -11.35 1.62
C ALA A 24 12.25 -12.55 1.06
N LEU A 25 11.19 -12.97 1.77
CA LEU A 25 10.32 -14.07 1.33
C LEU A 25 9.58 -13.72 0.05
N ILE A 26 8.99 -12.53 -0.03
CA ILE A 26 8.26 -12.06 -1.20
C ILE A 26 9.20 -11.94 -2.39
N TYR A 27 10.32 -11.25 -2.21
CA TYR A 27 11.32 -11.07 -3.25
C TYR A 27 11.79 -12.43 -3.80
N SER A 28 12.11 -13.38 -2.91
CA SER A 28 12.48 -14.74 -3.31
C SER A 28 11.35 -15.45 -4.08
N ALA A 29 10.11 -15.39 -3.58
CA ALA A 29 8.96 -16.02 -4.21
C ALA A 29 8.65 -15.48 -5.61
N THR A 30 8.95 -14.19 -5.89
CA THR A 30 8.81 -13.63 -7.24
C THR A 30 9.73 -14.29 -8.29
N SER A 31 10.77 -15.02 -7.87
CA SER A 31 11.63 -15.79 -8.77
C SER A 31 11.02 -17.13 -9.21
N PHE A 32 9.98 -17.60 -8.51
CA PHE A 32 9.38 -18.92 -8.73
C PHE A 32 7.93 -18.86 -9.20
N SER A 33 7.25 -17.74 -9.01
CA SER A 33 5.87 -17.56 -9.43
C SER A 33 5.62 -16.15 -9.96
N ASP A 34 4.90 -16.07 -11.07
CA ASP A 34 4.40 -14.83 -11.64
C ASP A 34 3.01 -14.44 -11.10
N ASP A 35 2.38 -15.31 -10.31
CA ASP A 35 1.05 -15.10 -9.74
C ASP A 35 1.17 -14.43 -8.35
N PRO A 36 0.69 -13.19 -8.18
CA PRO A 36 0.78 -12.48 -6.91
C PRO A 36 0.04 -13.21 -5.77
N LYS A 37 -0.98 -14.01 -6.06
CA LYS A 37 -1.68 -14.82 -5.05
C LYS A 37 -0.76 -15.92 -4.50
N ASN A 38 -0.09 -16.66 -5.37
CA ASN A 38 0.83 -17.72 -4.96
C ASN A 38 2.06 -17.17 -4.20
N ILE A 39 2.54 -15.99 -4.58
CA ILE A 39 3.60 -15.28 -3.85
C ILE A 39 3.16 -15.01 -2.41
N LEU A 40 1.97 -14.42 -2.20
CA LEU A 40 1.47 -14.11 -0.86
C LEU A 40 1.13 -15.35 -0.04
N ILE A 41 0.62 -16.43 -0.65
CA ILE A 41 0.38 -17.71 0.04
C ILE A 41 1.71 -18.29 0.56
N SER A 42 2.75 -18.28 -0.28
CA SER A 42 4.07 -18.80 0.08
C SER A 42 4.70 -18.01 1.22
N ALA A 43 4.61 -16.67 1.16
CA ALA A 43 5.07 -15.79 2.23
C ALA A 43 4.26 -16.00 3.52
N ASN A 44 2.92 -16.10 3.44
CA ASN A 44 2.04 -16.31 4.58
C ASN A 44 2.36 -17.60 5.33
N ARG A 45 2.64 -18.69 4.61
CA ARG A 45 2.97 -19.98 5.23
C ARG A 45 4.15 -19.85 6.18
N ILE A 46 5.23 -19.22 5.73
CA ILE A 46 6.43 -19.06 6.56
C ILE A 46 6.19 -18.04 7.68
N LEU A 47 5.53 -16.92 7.39
CA LEU A 47 5.22 -15.92 8.41
C LEU A 47 4.34 -16.51 9.52
N SER A 48 3.24 -17.18 9.18
CA SER A 48 2.32 -17.79 10.15
C SER A 48 2.95 -18.89 11.02
N GLU A 49 3.99 -19.58 10.53
CA GLU A 49 4.74 -20.58 11.29
C GLU A 49 5.84 -19.96 12.18
N LYS A 50 6.34 -18.77 11.82
CA LYS A 50 7.51 -18.14 12.47
C LYS A 50 7.17 -16.94 13.36
N THR A 51 5.99 -16.35 13.22
CA THR A 51 5.55 -15.24 14.06
C THR A 51 4.72 -15.72 15.25
N THR A 52 4.71 -14.92 16.33
CA THR A 52 3.74 -15.14 17.41
C THR A 52 2.34 -14.80 16.92
N LYS A 53 1.30 -15.37 17.55
CA LYS A 53 -0.11 -15.09 17.21
C LYS A 53 -0.51 -13.60 17.28
N SER A 54 0.34 -12.75 17.87
CA SER A 54 0.12 -11.30 18.01
C SER A 54 0.82 -10.46 16.94
N MET A 55 1.61 -11.06 16.05
CA MET A 55 2.38 -10.35 15.03
C MET A 55 1.88 -10.75 13.63
N PHE A 56 1.35 -9.78 12.91
CA PHE A 56 0.89 -9.93 11.54
C PHE A 56 1.28 -8.71 10.70
N MET A 57 1.20 -8.87 9.38
CA MET A 57 1.55 -7.82 8.43
C MET A 57 0.44 -7.65 7.40
N THR A 58 -0.10 -6.45 7.28
CA THR A 58 -0.93 -6.10 6.13
C THR A 58 -0.04 -5.94 4.89
N MET A 59 -0.56 -6.27 3.71
CA MET A 59 0.20 -6.12 2.46
C MET A 59 -0.72 -5.76 1.31
N VAL A 60 -0.30 -4.83 0.46
CA VAL A 60 -0.79 -4.71 -0.91
C VAL A 60 0.36 -4.97 -1.87
N MET A 61 0.11 -5.79 -2.89
CA MET A 61 1.06 -6.08 -3.95
C MET A 61 0.42 -5.76 -5.29
N ALA A 62 1.19 -5.08 -6.14
CA ALA A 62 0.84 -4.68 -7.48
C ALA A 62 1.89 -5.22 -8.48
N LYS A 63 1.42 -5.57 -9.66
CA LYS A 63 2.20 -5.96 -10.84
C LYS A 63 1.69 -5.17 -12.02
N ILE A 64 2.60 -4.57 -12.78
CA ILE A 64 2.26 -4.00 -14.08
C ILE A 64 2.37 -5.11 -15.13
N THR A 65 1.27 -5.38 -15.84
CA THR A 65 1.22 -6.39 -16.90
C THR A 65 1.98 -5.89 -18.15
N PRO A 66 2.35 -6.78 -19.08
CA PRO A 66 2.99 -6.37 -20.34
C PRO A 66 2.16 -5.38 -21.18
N GLU A 67 0.83 -5.49 -21.10
CA GLU A 67 -0.13 -4.58 -21.74
C GLU A 67 -0.18 -3.21 -21.02
N GLY A 68 0.46 -3.13 -19.85
CA GLY A 68 0.57 -1.94 -19.03
C GLY A 68 -0.66 -1.67 -18.18
N ASN A 69 -1.47 -2.70 -17.91
CA ASN A 69 -2.53 -2.68 -16.90
C ASN A 69 -1.96 -2.97 -15.51
N LEU A 70 -2.74 -2.69 -14.48
CA LEU A 70 -2.40 -3.02 -13.11
C LEU A 70 -3.10 -4.32 -12.71
N GLN A 71 -2.34 -5.31 -12.25
CA GLN A 71 -2.86 -6.42 -11.47
C GLN A 71 -2.47 -6.20 -10.01
N TYR A 72 -3.40 -6.30 -9.06
CA TYR A 72 -3.08 -6.14 -7.64
C TYR A 72 -3.83 -7.11 -6.75
N ILE A 73 -3.30 -7.31 -5.55
CA ILE A 73 -3.85 -8.16 -4.50
C ILE A 73 -3.59 -7.50 -3.14
N SER A 74 -4.53 -7.68 -2.22
CA SER A 74 -4.40 -7.24 -0.84
C SER A 74 -4.50 -8.42 0.12
N ALA A 75 -3.68 -8.38 1.17
CA ALA A 75 -3.74 -9.19 2.38
C ALA A 75 -4.00 -8.26 3.57
N GLY A 76 -5.26 -7.82 3.71
CA GLY A 76 -5.74 -7.01 4.82
C GLY A 76 -5.26 -5.54 4.84
N HIS A 77 -4.72 -5.02 3.74
CA HIS A 77 -4.18 -3.66 3.69
C HIS A 77 -5.22 -2.62 3.28
N ASN A 78 -4.85 -1.35 3.49
CA ASN A 78 -5.64 -0.18 3.13
C ASN A 78 -6.05 -0.20 1.65
N GLN A 79 -7.14 0.51 1.35
CA GLN A 79 -7.62 0.69 -0.02
C GLN A 79 -6.52 1.24 -0.94
N VAL A 80 -6.60 0.89 -2.22
CA VAL A 80 -5.73 1.48 -3.24
C VAL A 80 -6.48 2.65 -3.87
N LEU A 81 -5.84 3.81 -3.99
CA LEU A 81 -6.46 4.93 -4.70
C LEU A 81 -6.02 4.91 -6.16
N LYS A 82 -7.00 4.98 -7.07
CA LYS A 82 -6.78 5.23 -8.48
C LYS A 82 -7.24 6.63 -8.83
N TYR A 83 -6.32 7.47 -9.30
CA TYR A 83 -6.63 8.72 -9.96
C TYR A 83 -6.81 8.45 -11.46
N HIS A 84 -7.97 8.83 -11.97
CA HIS A 84 -8.28 8.86 -13.40
C HIS A 84 -7.93 10.24 -13.93
N ALA A 85 -6.95 10.30 -14.84
CA ALA A 85 -6.59 11.56 -15.49
C ALA A 85 -7.76 12.11 -16.32
N ASP A 86 -8.54 11.20 -16.92
CA ASP A 86 -9.80 11.54 -17.58
C ASP A 86 -10.85 11.96 -16.53
N GLY A 87 -11.14 13.25 -16.50
CA GLY A 87 -12.11 13.85 -15.58
C GLY A 87 -11.59 14.13 -14.17
N ALA A 88 -10.29 13.92 -13.90
CA ALA A 88 -9.62 14.23 -12.63
C ALA A 88 -10.36 13.67 -11.39
N LYS A 89 -10.67 12.38 -11.41
CA LYS A 89 -11.43 11.71 -10.33
C LYS A 89 -10.59 10.69 -9.57
N VAL A 90 -10.84 10.58 -8.28
CA VAL A 90 -10.23 9.56 -7.42
C VAL A 90 -11.26 8.47 -7.12
N GLU A 91 -10.87 7.23 -7.40
CA GLU A 91 -11.61 6.01 -7.11
C GLU A 91 -10.87 5.22 -6.00
N GLU A 92 -11.62 4.71 -5.03
CA GLU A 92 -11.13 3.72 -4.07
C GLU A 92 -11.32 2.33 -4.67
N LEU A 93 -10.21 1.65 -4.96
CA LEU A 93 -10.24 0.28 -5.44
C LEU A 93 -10.45 -0.68 -4.26
N PRO A 94 -11.25 -1.75 -4.44
CA PRO A 94 -11.54 -2.68 -3.37
C PRO A 94 -10.27 -3.38 -2.91
N THR A 95 -10.07 -3.43 -1.60
CA THR A 95 -9.08 -4.27 -0.94
C THR A 95 -9.78 -5.17 0.07
N GLY A 96 -9.03 -6.13 0.62
CA GLY A 96 -9.56 -7.11 1.54
C GLY A 96 -8.53 -8.17 1.86
N GLY A 97 -9.02 -9.36 2.21
CA GLY A 97 -8.19 -10.46 2.68
C GLY A 97 -7.82 -10.33 4.15
N MET A 98 -7.19 -11.37 4.69
CA MET A 98 -6.59 -11.34 6.02
C MET A 98 -5.13 -10.90 5.94
N ALA A 99 -4.61 -10.33 7.02
CA ALA A 99 -3.19 -9.99 7.10
C ALA A 99 -2.30 -11.24 7.08
N LEU A 100 -1.10 -11.12 6.51
CA LEU A 100 -0.11 -12.19 6.49
C LEU A 100 0.32 -12.55 7.92
N GLY A 101 0.43 -13.84 8.19
CA GLY A 101 0.77 -14.38 9.51
C GLY A 101 -0.42 -14.51 10.47
N MET A 102 -1.59 -13.94 10.13
CA MET A 102 -2.77 -13.96 11.01
C MET A 102 -3.45 -15.34 11.05
N VAL A 103 -3.46 -16.06 9.93
CA VAL A 103 -4.04 -17.40 9.77
C VAL A 103 -3.09 -18.30 8.99
N LEU A 104 -3.17 -19.61 9.22
CA LEU A 104 -2.33 -20.60 8.52
C LEU A 104 -2.64 -20.65 7.02
N ASP A 105 -3.92 -20.65 6.66
CA ASP A 105 -4.38 -20.66 5.27
C ASP A 105 -5.13 -19.36 4.96
N ILE A 106 -4.52 -18.55 4.08
CA ILE A 106 -5.03 -17.25 3.65
C ILE A 106 -5.66 -17.29 2.25
N GLU A 107 -5.53 -18.42 1.54
CA GLU A 107 -5.78 -18.53 0.09
C GLU A 107 -7.19 -18.06 -0.30
N LYS A 108 -8.19 -18.47 0.47
CA LYS A 108 -9.61 -18.14 0.20
C LYS A 108 -9.94 -16.68 0.45
N THR A 109 -9.09 -15.96 1.18
CA THR A 109 -9.29 -14.54 1.51
C THR A 109 -8.66 -13.62 0.47
N LEU A 110 -7.73 -14.15 -0.33
CA LEU A 110 -6.99 -13.39 -1.33
C LEU A 110 -7.72 -13.36 -2.68
N THR A 111 -7.97 -12.15 -3.16
CA THR A 111 -8.57 -11.87 -4.48
C THR A 111 -7.62 -11.04 -5.32
N VAL A 112 -7.34 -11.50 -6.53
CA VAL A 112 -6.55 -10.75 -7.52
C VAL A 112 -7.51 -9.89 -8.34
N HIS A 113 -7.16 -8.62 -8.47
CA HIS A 113 -7.91 -7.64 -9.24
C HIS A 113 -7.09 -7.19 -10.45
N GLU A 114 -7.76 -7.00 -11.58
CA GLU A 114 -7.16 -6.46 -12.81
C GLU A 114 -7.84 -5.14 -13.15
N ILE A 115 -7.03 -4.09 -13.28
CA ILE A 115 -7.49 -2.73 -13.48
C ILE A 115 -6.84 -2.17 -14.74
N PRO A 116 -7.65 -1.74 -15.73
CA PRO A 116 -7.12 -1.08 -16.90
C PRO A 116 -6.49 0.26 -16.51
N MET A 117 -5.36 0.60 -17.13
CA MET A 117 -4.63 1.85 -16.89
C MET A 117 -4.56 2.66 -18.19
N LYS A 118 -5.05 3.89 -18.16
CA LYS A 118 -4.90 4.85 -19.28
C LYS A 118 -3.68 5.75 -19.05
N SER A 119 -3.12 6.33 -20.11
CA SER A 119 -2.05 7.33 -19.98
C SER A 119 -2.53 8.49 -19.10
N GLY A 120 -1.69 8.88 -18.14
CA GLY A 120 -2.01 9.87 -17.11
C GLY A 120 -2.58 9.27 -15.82
N ASP A 121 -3.19 8.07 -15.84
CA ASP A 121 -3.74 7.45 -14.63
C ASP A 121 -2.64 7.22 -13.59
N VAL A 122 -3.00 7.39 -12.31
CA VAL A 122 -2.08 7.22 -11.18
C VAL A 122 -2.66 6.25 -10.16
N ILE A 123 -1.83 5.34 -9.67
CA ILE A 123 -2.13 4.47 -8.54
C ILE A 123 -1.33 4.96 -7.33
N VAL A 124 -2.01 5.12 -6.20
CA VAL A 124 -1.42 5.52 -4.93
C VAL A 124 -1.65 4.39 -3.91
N LEU A 125 -0.55 3.80 -3.45
CA LEU A 125 -0.52 2.89 -2.30
C LEU A 125 -0.02 3.67 -1.08
N TYR A 126 -0.58 3.44 0.10
CA TYR A 126 -0.25 4.24 1.28
C TYR A 126 -0.42 3.46 2.60
N SER A 127 0.40 3.76 3.60
CA SER A 127 0.16 3.35 5.00
C SER A 127 -0.85 4.28 5.68
N ASP A 128 -1.54 3.78 6.70
CA ASP A 128 -2.53 4.52 7.51
C ASP A 128 -1.91 5.70 8.26
N GLY A 129 -0.61 5.66 8.57
CA GLY A 129 0.12 6.80 9.13
C GLY A 129 -0.05 8.12 8.36
N LEU A 130 -0.43 8.10 7.07
CA LEU A 130 -0.80 9.30 6.30
C LEU A 130 -2.20 9.85 6.65
N PRO A 131 -3.32 9.14 6.38
CA PRO A 131 -4.64 9.63 6.76
C PRO A 131 -4.87 9.70 8.27
N GLU A 132 -4.07 9.00 9.09
CA GLU A 132 -4.16 9.03 10.56
C GLU A 132 -3.25 10.08 11.22
N ALA A 133 -2.47 10.83 10.42
CA ALA A 133 -1.65 11.93 10.91
C ALA A 133 -2.48 12.94 11.71
N ARG A 134 -1.92 13.47 12.80
CA ARG A 134 -2.59 14.42 13.71
C ARG A 134 -1.89 15.76 13.76
N ASN A 135 -2.67 16.83 13.88
CA ASN A 135 -2.17 18.19 14.07
C ASN A 135 -2.09 18.57 15.56
N ASN A 136 -1.69 19.83 15.84
CA ASN A 136 -1.46 20.30 17.22
C ASN A 136 -2.74 20.38 18.07
N HIS A 137 -3.91 20.27 17.43
CA HIS A 137 -5.22 20.24 18.09
C HIS A 137 -5.77 18.81 18.22
N ASP A 138 -4.93 17.80 17.98
CA ASP A 138 -5.31 16.38 17.96
C ASP A 138 -6.38 16.05 16.90
N GLU A 139 -6.46 16.85 15.84
CA GLU A 139 -7.34 16.58 14.70
C GLU A 139 -6.62 15.69 13.69
N GLN A 140 -7.32 14.64 13.24
CA GLN A 140 -6.81 13.71 12.24
C GLN A 140 -6.93 14.30 10.82
N TYR A 141 -5.90 14.09 9.99
CA TYR A 141 -5.84 14.54 8.59
C TYR A 141 -7.00 13.97 7.77
N GLY A 142 -7.22 12.66 7.91
CA GLY A 142 -8.39 11.95 7.42
C GLY A 142 -8.37 11.62 5.93
N MET A 143 -9.05 10.51 5.59
CA MET A 143 -9.24 10.09 4.20
C MET A 143 -9.88 11.13 3.27
N PRO A 144 -10.86 11.95 3.71
CA PRO A 144 -11.43 13.00 2.85
C PRO A 144 -10.39 14.02 2.37
N ARG A 145 -9.44 14.42 3.23
CA ARG A 145 -8.37 15.36 2.87
C ARG A 145 -7.35 14.69 1.97
N PHE A 146 -6.98 13.44 2.29
CA PHE A 146 -6.04 12.66 1.48
C PHE A 146 -6.53 12.47 0.05
N LYS A 147 -7.80 12.09 -0.15
CA LYS A 147 -8.38 11.96 -1.49
C LYS A 147 -8.43 13.28 -2.25
N ARG A 148 -8.66 14.40 -1.56
CA ARG A 148 -8.58 15.74 -2.17
C ARG A 148 -7.17 16.05 -2.65
N ALA A 149 -6.16 15.80 -1.80
CA ALA A 149 -4.76 15.99 -2.17
C ALA A 149 -4.36 15.10 -3.36
N VAL A 150 -4.79 13.83 -3.39
CA VAL A 150 -4.61 12.94 -4.56
C VAL A 150 -5.25 13.53 -5.81
N SER A 151 -6.49 14.02 -5.71
CA SER A 151 -7.17 14.66 -6.84
C SER A 151 -6.47 15.92 -7.35
N GLU A 152 -5.85 16.69 -6.46
CA GLU A 152 -5.20 17.96 -6.75
C GLU A 152 -3.79 17.79 -7.33
N TYR A 153 -3.02 16.84 -6.80
CA TYR A 153 -1.61 16.71 -7.12
C TYR A 153 -1.29 15.61 -8.13
N CYS A 154 -2.17 14.63 -8.39
CA CYS A 154 -1.85 13.51 -9.30
C CYS A 154 -1.75 13.90 -10.79
N ASP A 155 -2.20 15.10 -11.18
CA ASP A 155 -1.99 15.62 -12.54
C ASP A 155 -0.56 16.15 -12.76
N LEU A 156 0.24 16.28 -11.70
CA LEU A 156 1.65 16.68 -11.81
C LEU A 156 2.44 15.73 -12.73
N VAL A 157 3.41 16.28 -13.45
CA VAL A 157 4.11 15.59 -14.54
C VAL A 157 4.78 14.29 -14.09
N THR A 158 5.45 14.29 -12.94
CA THR A 158 6.28 13.16 -12.49
C THR A 158 5.73 12.45 -11.26
N PRO A 159 5.90 11.12 -11.12
CA PRO A 159 5.54 10.38 -9.91
C PRO A 159 6.19 10.94 -8.64
N ASP A 160 7.44 11.40 -8.73
CA ASP A 160 8.15 12.02 -7.61
C ASP A 160 7.54 13.36 -7.20
N GLY A 161 7.08 14.16 -8.17
CA GLY A 161 6.36 15.40 -7.89
C GLY A 161 5.07 15.14 -7.13
N ILE A 162 4.29 14.16 -7.58
CA ILE A 162 3.04 13.73 -6.91
C ILE A 162 3.34 13.26 -5.48
N LYS A 163 4.30 12.34 -5.32
CA LYS A 163 4.72 11.80 -4.02
C LYS A 163 5.12 12.90 -3.05
N ASN A 164 5.97 13.84 -3.49
CA ASN A 164 6.46 14.92 -2.65
C ASN A 164 5.34 15.90 -2.26
N ALA A 165 4.41 16.19 -3.18
CA ALA A 165 3.26 17.05 -2.90
C ALA A 165 2.32 16.43 -1.87
N LEU A 166 2.00 15.13 -1.99
CA LEU A 166 1.18 14.40 -1.01
C LEU A 166 1.81 14.41 0.38
N LEU A 167 3.12 14.13 0.47
CA LEU A 167 3.84 14.16 1.74
C LEU A 167 3.93 15.58 2.33
N ALA A 168 4.09 16.60 1.48
CA ALA A 168 4.14 17.99 1.92
C ALA A 168 2.79 18.46 2.48
N ASP A 169 1.68 18.10 1.85
CA ASP A 169 0.32 18.46 2.29
C ASP A 169 0.01 17.90 3.70
N VAL A 170 0.38 16.63 3.94
CA VAL A 170 0.21 15.99 5.25
C VAL A 170 1.12 16.66 6.29
N LYS A 171 2.38 16.93 5.96
CA LYS A 171 3.31 17.62 6.88
C LYS A 171 2.88 19.04 7.21
N GLU A 172 2.35 19.77 6.23
CA GLU A 172 1.82 21.12 6.43
C GLU A 172 0.64 21.10 7.40
N PHE A 173 -0.28 20.14 7.24
CA PHE A 173 -1.39 19.95 8.16
C PHE A 173 -0.93 19.65 9.61
N MET A 174 0.07 18.78 9.78
CA MET A 174 0.63 18.46 11.10
C MET A 174 1.34 19.65 11.75
N GLY A 175 1.94 20.53 10.95
CA GLY A 175 2.74 21.66 11.42
C GLY A 175 3.95 21.20 12.24
N LYS A 176 3.88 21.38 13.57
CA LYS A 176 4.95 20.98 14.52
C LYS A 176 4.61 19.74 15.35
N SER A 177 3.49 19.09 15.06
CA SER A 177 3.08 17.87 15.75
C SER A 177 4.05 16.74 15.50
N LEU A 178 4.16 15.85 16.48
CA LEU A 178 4.96 14.64 16.37
C LEU A 178 4.28 13.67 15.40
N GLN A 179 5.10 13.02 14.57
CA GLN A 179 4.68 11.87 13.80
C GLN A 179 4.54 10.68 14.76
N LEU A 180 3.33 10.12 14.83
CA LEU A 180 3.02 9.01 15.75
C LEU A 180 3.19 7.63 15.10
N ASP A 181 3.20 7.58 13.76
CA ASP A 181 3.28 6.33 13.00
C ASP A 181 4.04 6.52 11.68
N ASP A 182 4.46 5.42 11.04
CA ASP A 182 5.24 5.44 9.81
C ASP A 182 4.39 5.88 8.59
N MET A 183 4.91 6.85 7.84
CA MET A 183 4.27 7.40 6.64
C MET A 183 4.94 6.88 5.38
N THR A 184 4.23 6.02 4.66
CA THR A 184 4.71 5.47 3.40
C THR A 184 3.70 5.73 2.30
N VAL A 185 4.19 6.22 1.15
CA VAL A 185 3.39 6.37 -0.07
C VAL A 185 4.18 5.87 -1.27
N VAL A 186 3.51 5.13 -2.15
CA VAL A 186 4.05 4.69 -3.44
C VAL A 186 3.14 5.19 -4.54
N VAL A 187 3.74 5.85 -5.54
CA VAL A 187 3.04 6.43 -6.68
C VAL A 187 3.46 5.71 -7.95
N ILE A 188 2.47 5.22 -8.71
CA ILE A 188 2.68 4.58 -10.01
C ILE A 188 1.89 5.37 -11.04
N LYS A 189 2.57 6.02 -11.98
CA LYS A 189 1.93 6.77 -13.07
C LYS A 189 2.07 6.04 -14.39
N LYS A 190 0.97 5.89 -15.12
CA LYS A 190 1.00 5.41 -16.49
C LYS A 190 1.40 6.57 -17.40
N VAL A 191 2.51 6.39 -18.12
CA VAL A 191 2.97 7.29 -19.19
C VAL A 191 2.48 6.80 -20.53
#